data_AF-A0A411YYI0-F1
#
_entry.id   AF-A0A411YYI0-F1
#
_cell.length_a   1.000
_cell.length_b   1.000
_cell.length_c   1.000
_cell.angle_alpha   90.00
_cell.angle_beta   90.00
_cell.angle_gamma   90.00
#
_symmetry.space_group_name_H-M   'P 1'
#
loop_
_entity.id
_entity.type
_entity.pdbx_description
1 polymer ?
#
loop_
_entity_poly.entity_id
_entity_poly.type
_entity_poly.pdbx_seq_one_letter_code
_entity_poly.pdbx_strand_id
1 'polypeptide(L)'
;MLHRVSTVFGQTYCLRGNRQRCPICPGGVTNRKRGRCPHTQHTLLSSRLPQQNRRKAANRADWQIPMRPDHGQDILDGLTRKAQPGYPAIGRLKGLAELRGIMTALAHQG
;
A
#
# COMPACT_ATOMS: atom_id res chain seq x y z
N MET A 1 -9.84 22.79 -14.03
CA MET A 1 -9.77 22.70 -12.56
C MET A 1 -9.77 21.21 -12.19
N LEU A 2 -8.59 20.59 -12.04
CA LEU A 2 -8.46 19.14 -11.80
C LEU A 2 -8.69 18.85 -10.31
N HIS A 3 -9.79 18.19 -9.97
CA HIS A 3 -10.02 17.65 -8.63
C HIS A 3 -9.00 16.53 -8.34
N ARG A 4 -7.89 16.88 -7.67
CA ARG A 4 -6.88 15.95 -7.16
C ARG A 4 -7.47 15.12 -6.01
N VAL A 5 -8.07 13.98 -6.32
CA VAL A 5 -8.29 12.92 -5.31
C VAL A 5 -6.98 12.19 -5.11
N SER A 6 -6.05 12.80 -4.36
CA SER A 6 -4.83 12.12 -3.90
C SER A 6 -5.23 11.21 -2.75
N THR A 7 -5.33 9.90 -2.98
CA THR A 7 -5.50 8.99 -1.83
C THR A 7 -4.15 8.84 -1.14
N VAL A 8 -4.05 9.38 0.07
CA VAL A 8 -2.94 9.16 1.00
C VAL A 8 -3.14 7.76 1.57
N PHE A 9 -2.28 6.81 1.20
CA PHE A 9 -2.38 5.42 1.66
C PHE A 9 -1.30 5.13 2.70
N GLY A 10 -1.60 5.52 3.92
CA GLY A 10 -0.82 5.19 5.10
C GLY A 10 -0.70 3.67 5.28
N GLN A 11 0.49 3.24 5.68
CA GLN A 11 0.66 1.95 6.33
C GLN A 11 -0.23 1.96 7.58
N THR A 12 -1.32 1.19 7.59
CA THR A 12 -2.09 0.96 8.81
C THR A 12 -1.23 0.14 9.76
N TYR A 13 -0.43 0.82 10.56
CA TYR A 13 0.17 0.25 11.75
C TYR A 13 -0.94 0.10 12.79
N CYS A 14 -1.18 -1.10 13.31
CA CYS A 14 -1.94 -1.22 14.56
C CYS A 14 -1.18 -0.44 15.64
N LEU A 15 -1.76 0.68 16.10
CA LEU A 15 -1.24 1.43 17.22
C LEU A 15 -1.14 0.49 18.44
N ARG A 16 -0.02 0.59 19.17
CA ARG A 16 0.26 -0.24 20.35
C ARG A 16 -0.91 -0.11 21.33
N GLY A 17 -1.62 -1.21 21.54
CA GLY A 17 -2.76 -1.28 22.43
C GLY A 17 -3.28 -2.72 22.44
N ASN A 18 -3.63 -3.20 23.62
CA ASN A 18 -3.85 -4.60 23.98
C ASN A 18 -4.58 -5.44 22.91
N ARG A 19 -3.91 -6.50 22.40
CA ARG A 19 -4.44 -7.63 21.60
C ARG A 19 -5.77 -7.38 20.85
N GLN A 20 -5.76 -6.52 19.83
CA GLN A 20 -6.91 -6.42 18.92
C GLN A 20 -6.73 -7.40 17.75
N ARG A 21 -7.70 -8.31 17.56
CA ARG A 21 -7.80 -9.14 16.36
C ARG A 21 -7.81 -8.24 15.14
N CYS A 22 -6.98 -8.55 14.14
CA CYS A 22 -7.07 -7.88 12.86
C CYS A 22 -8.44 -8.21 12.23
N PRO A 23 -9.32 -7.24 11.96
CA PRO A 23 -10.66 -7.51 11.41
C PRO A 23 -10.63 -8.12 10.00
N ILE A 24 -9.44 -8.18 9.39
CA ILE A 24 -9.19 -8.64 8.02
C ILE A 24 -8.67 -10.10 7.99
N CYS A 25 -8.07 -10.60 9.08
CA CYS A 25 -7.52 -11.96 9.14
C CYS A 25 -8.34 -12.83 10.12
N PRO A 26 -9.32 -13.63 9.65
CA PRO A 26 -9.93 -14.64 10.49
C PRO A 26 -8.88 -15.74 10.75
N GLY A 27 -8.15 -15.64 11.85
CA GLY A 27 -7.15 -16.63 12.30
C GLY A 27 -5.67 -16.23 12.18
N GLY A 28 -5.34 -15.06 11.64
CA GLY A 28 -3.94 -14.63 11.48
C GLY A 28 -3.39 -13.93 12.73
N VAL A 29 -2.48 -14.57 13.47
CA VAL A 29 -1.69 -13.90 14.51
C VAL A 29 -0.53 -13.18 13.82
N THR A 30 -0.59 -11.85 13.71
CA THR A 30 0.57 -11.09 13.22
C THR A 30 1.71 -11.27 14.24
N ASN A 31 2.84 -11.82 13.82
CA ASN A 31 3.99 -12.00 14.71
C ASN A 31 4.48 -10.62 15.19
N ARG A 32 4.34 -10.37 16.50
CA ARG A 32 4.63 -9.13 17.22
C ARG A 32 5.98 -8.48 16.90
N LYS A 33 6.96 -9.22 16.36
CA LYS A 33 8.30 -8.69 16.04
C LYS A 33 8.48 -8.15 14.62
N ARG A 34 7.54 -8.41 13.69
CA ARG A 34 7.63 -7.94 12.30
C ARG A 34 6.27 -7.44 11.85
N GLY A 35 5.96 -6.19 12.16
CA GLY A 35 4.67 -5.53 11.90
C GLY A 35 4.34 -5.38 10.41
N ARG A 36 3.96 -6.47 9.75
CA ARG A 36 3.35 -6.45 8.42
C ARG A 36 2.23 -7.48 8.40
N CYS A 37 0.99 -7.02 8.25
CA CYS A 37 -0.09 -7.90 7.84
C CYS A 37 -0.07 -7.94 6.30
N PRO A 38 0.36 -9.04 5.66
CA PRO A 38 0.54 -9.10 4.20
C PRO A 38 -0.78 -8.91 3.43
N HIS A 39 -1.92 -9.07 4.11
CA HIS A 39 -3.23 -8.93 3.50
C HIS A 39 -3.63 -7.49 3.17
N THR A 40 -3.04 -6.45 3.77
CA THR A 40 -3.59 -5.09 3.60
C THR A 40 -3.39 -4.53 2.19
N GLN A 41 -2.20 -4.65 1.61
CA GLN A 41 -1.93 -4.10 0.27
C GLN A 41 -2.68 -4.87 -0.84
N HIS A 42 -2.70 -6.21 -0.76
CA HIS A 42 -3.45 -7.05 -1.67
C HIS A 42 -4.94 -6.72 -1.63
N THR A 43 -5.58 -6.78 -0.45
CA THR A 43 -7.00 -6.48 -0.30
C THR A 43 -7.37 -5.08 -0.78
N LEU A 44 -6.53 -4.07 -0.48
CA LEU A 44 -6.76 -2.71 -0.96
C LEU A 44 -6.70 -2.63 -2.50
N LEU A 45 -5.67 -3.22 -3.12
CA LEU A 45 -5.52 -3.24 -4.57
C LEU A 45 -6.64 -4.01 -5.27
N SER A 46 -7.03 -5.19 -4.75
CA SER A 46 -8.15 -5.99 -5.25
C SER A 46 -9.48 -5.21 -5.21
N SER A 47 -9.67 -4.29 -4.26
CA SER A 47 -10.86 -3.43 -4.22
C SER A 47 -10.79 -2.22 -5.18
N ARG A 48 -9.59 -1.70 -5.45
CA ARG A 48 -9.37 -0.49 -6.28
C ARG A 48 -9.31 -0.78 -7.77
N LEU A 49 -8.76 -1.92 -8.19
CA LEU A 49 -8.60 -2.27 -9.61
C LEU A 49 -9.95 -2.42 -10.37
N PRO A 50 -10.99 -3.08 -9.81
CA PRO A 50 -12.32 -3.11 -10.45
C PRO A 50 -12.90 -1.73 -10.69
N GLN A 51 -12.65 -0.78 -9.78
CA GLN A 51 -13.11 0.60 -9.94
C GLN A 51 -12.37 1.34 -11.07
N GLN A 52 -11.05 1.09 -11.24
CA GLN A 52 -10.32 1.63 -12.40
C GLN A 52 -10.87 1.06 -13.71
N ASN A 53 -11.10 -0.26 -13.76
CA ASN A 53 -11.67 -0.93 -14.94
C ASN A 53 -13.06 -0.41 -15.29
N ARG A 54 -13.93 -0.23 -14.28
CA ARG A 54 -15.27 0.37 -14.47
C ARG A 54 -15.19 1.79 -15.04
N ARG A 55 -14.29 2.63 -14.52
CA ARG A 55 -14.10 4.00 -15.04
C ARG A 55 -13.56 4.00 -16.47
N LYS A 56 -12.65 3.07 -16.77
CA LYS A 56 -12.07 2.89 -18.11
C LYS A 56 -13.14 2.44 -19.11
N ALA A 57 -14.00 1.49 -18.72
CA ALA A 57 -15.14 1.03 -19.52
C ALA A 57 -16.18 2.14 -19.76
N ALA A 58 -16.35 3.06 -18.81
CA ALA A 58 -17.19 4.24 -18.95
C ALA A 58 -16.52 5.41 -19.70
N ASN A 59 -15.36 5.18 -20.32
CA ASN A 59 -14.58 6.16 -21.08
C ASN A 59 -14.29 7.47 -20.32
N ARG A 60 -14.09 7.38 -18.99
CA ARG A 60 -13.73 8.53 -18.17
C ARG A 60 -12.24 8.80 -18.25
N ALA A 61 -11.85 10.07 -18.47
CA ALA A 61 -10.45 10.48 -18.55
C ALA A 61 -9.66 10.25 -17.24
N ASP A 62 -10.32 10.26 -16.08
CA ASP A 62 -9.76 10.02 -14.74
C ASP A 62 -9.90 8.56 -14.27
N TRP A 63 -9.78 7.60 -15.20
CA TRP A 63 -9.90 6.18 -14.87
C TRP A 63 -8.74 5.66 -14.02
N GLN A 64 -7.54 6.21 -14.20
CA GLN A 64 -6.37 5.86 -13.41
C GLN A 64 -6.50 6.43 -11.99
N ILE A 65 -6.39 5.57 -10.99
CA ILE A 65 -6.30 6.00 -9.59
C ILE A 65 -4.81 6.07 -9.22
N PRO A 66 -4.22 7.26 -9.03
CA PRO A 66 -2.82 7.39 -8.71
C PRO A 66 -2.54 6.81 -7.31
N MET A 67 -1.46 6.03 -7.21
CA MET A 67 -1.02 5.39 -5.98
C MET A 67 0.42 5.80 -5.65
N ARG A 68 0.71 5.99 -4.36
CA ARG A 68 2.06 6.32 -3.87
C ARG A 68 2.44 5.39 -2.71
N PRO A 69 3.73 5.03 -2.57
CA PRO A 69 4.24 4.57 -1.28
C PRO A 69 4.26 5.77 -0.33
N ASP A 70 3.43 5.72 0.70
CA ASP A 70 3.27 6.84 1.64
C ASP A 70 4.52 6.99 2.51
N HIS A 71 4.80 5.96 3.32
CA HIS A 71 6.00 5.89 4.16
C HIS A 71 6.97 4.80 3.70
N GLY A 72 8.27 5.04 3.93
CA GLY A 72 9.36 4.10 3.67
C GLY A 72 9.99 3.59 4.97
N GLN A 73 10.57 2.39 4.91
CA GLN A 73 11.40 1.86 5.99
C GLN A 73 12.84 2.33 5.83
N ASP A 74 13.50 2.66 6.94
CA ASP A 74 14.94 2.91 6.92
C ASP A 74 15.67 1.58 6.73
N ILE A 75 16.21 1.39 5.53
CA ILE A 75 16.89 0.17 5.10
C ILE A 75 18.10 0.53 4.22
N LEU A 76 19.11 -0.35 4.22
CA LEU A 76 20.36 -0.16 3.47
C LEU A 76 20.96 1.22 3.77
N ASP A 77 21.43 1.95 2.76
CA ASP A 77 21.95 3.32 2.92
C ASP A 77 20.94 4.32 3.50
N GLY A 78 19.65 3.96 3.60
CA GLY A 78 18.66 4.76 4.32
C GLY A 78 18.97 4.88 5.81
N LEU A 79 19.70 3.91 6.39
CA LEU A 79 20.11 3.93 7.80
C LEU A 79 21.25 4.92 8.07
N THR A 80 22.10 5.18 7.08
CA THR A 80 23.28 6.04 7.21
C THR A 80 23.03 7.47 6.71
N ARG A 81 22.04 7.67 5.84
CA ARG A 81 21.64 8.99 5.36
C ARG A 81 20.72 9.68 6.37
N LYS A 82 20.95 10.98 6.60
CA LYS A 82 20.01 11.85 7.34
C LYS A 82 18.79 12.16 6.47
N ALA A 83 17.83 11.24 6.42
CA ALA A 83 16.54 11.45 5.77
C ALA A 83 15.49 11.94 6.78
N GLN A 84 14.41 12.55 6.27
CA GLN A 84 13.23 12.84 7.10
C GLN A 84 12.64 11.51 7.60
N PRO A 85 12.44 11.34 8.92
CA PRO A 85 11.84 10.14 9.49
C PRO A 85 10.57 9.70 8.74
N GLY A 86 10.53 8.42 8.34
CA GLY A 86 9.41 7.85 7.59
C GLY A 86 9.41 8.13 6.08
N TYR A 87 10.37 8.90 5.56
CA TYR A 87 10.51 9.19 4.13
C TYR A 87 11.86 8.80 3.49
N PRO A 88 12.51 7.67 3.86
CA PRO A 88 13.73 7.23 3.19
C PRO A 88 13.43 6.79 1.76
N ALA A 89 14.26 7.24 0.80
CA ALA A 89 14.08 6.95 -0.62
C ALA A 89 14.05 5.44 -0.91
N ILE A 90 15.01 4.68 -0.37
CA ILE A 90 15.12 3.23 -0.60
C ILE A 90 13.89 2.49 -0.07
N GLY A 91 13.44 2.82 1.14
CA GLY A 91 12.22 2.25 1.72
C GLY A 91 10.96 2.53 0.89
N ARG A 92 10.84 3.75 0.34
CA ARG A 92 9.71 4.13 -0.52
C ARG A 92 9.75 3.43 -1.88
N LEU A 93 10.94 3.28 -2.47
CA LEU A 93 11.13 2.52 -3.71
C LEU A 93 10.74 1.06 -3.54
N LYS A 94 11.13 0.43 -2.42
CA LYS A 94 10.68 -0.92 -2.07
C LYS A 94 9.16 -1.03 -2.00
N GLY A 95 8.51 -0.09 -1.30
CA GLY A 95 7.04 -0.06 -1.22
C GLY A 95 6.36 0.14 -2.58
N LEU A 96 6.94 0.96 -3.46
CA LEU A 96 6.44 1.12 -4.84
C LEU A 96 6.57 -0.17 -5.66
N ALA A 97 7.71 -0.88 -5.53
CA ALA A 97 7.93 -2.16 -6.20
C ALA A 97 6.94 -3.23 -5.71
N GLU A 98 6.66 -3.30 -4.41
CA GLU A 98 5.63 -4.20 -3.85
C GLU A 98 4.24 -3.92 -4.44
N LEU A 99 3.82 -2.64 -4.45
CA LEU A 99 2.52 -2.24 -5.02
C LEU A 99 2.42 -2.64 -6.50
N ARG A 100 3.47 -2.37 -7.29
CA ARG A 100 3.51 -2.74 -8.71
C ARG A 100 3.46 -4.25 -8.91
N GLY A 101 4.22 -5.01 -8.14
CA GLY A 101 4.23 -6.48 -8.23
C GLY A 101 2.86 -7.09 -7.97
N ILE A 102 2.15 -6.60 -6.94
CA ILE A 102 0.78 -7.06 -6.64
C ILE A 102 -0.18 -6.69 -7.77
N MET A 103 -0.11 -5.46 -8.30
CA MET A 103 -0.95 -5.05 -9.43
C MET A 103 -0.72 -5.94 -10.67
N THR A 104 0.54 -6.25 -10.99
CA THR A 104 0.89 -7.16 -12.08
C THR A 104 0.34 -8.55 -11.82
N ALA A 105 0.53 -9.09 -10.61
CA ALA A 105 0.00 -10.41 -10.26
C ALA A 105 -1.54 -10.47 -10.42
N LEU A 106 -2.27 -9.48 -9.91
CA LEU A 106 -3.73 -9.41 -10.04
C LEU A 106 -4.20 -9.24 -11.50
N ALA A 107 -3.38 -8.66 -12.37
CA ALA A 107 -3.72 -8.52 -13.79
C ALA A 107 -3.58 -9.84 -14.58
N HIS A 108 -2.79 -10.80 -14.08
CA HIS A 108 -2.54 -12.10 -14.73
C HIS A 108 -3.27 -13.28 -14.05
N GLN A 109 -4.13 -13.04 -13.07
CA GLN A 109 -4.93 -14.08 -12.39
C GLN A 109 -6.21 -14.47 -13.16
N GLY A 110 -6.34 -14.03 -14.42
CA GLY A 110 -7.48 -14.32 -15.30
C GLY A 110 -7.10 -15.28 -16.41
#